data_AF-A0A928L152-F1
#
_entry.id   AF-A0A928L152-F1
#
_cell.length_a   1.000
_cell.length_b   1.000
_cell.length_c   1.000
_cell.angle_alpha   90.00
_cell.angle_beta   90.00
_cell.angle_gamma   90.00
#
_symmetry.space_group_name_H-M   'P 1'
#
loop_
_entity.id
_entity.type
_entity.pdbx_description
1 polymer ?
#
loop_
_entity_poly.entity_id
_entity_poly.type
_entity_poly.pdbx_seq_one_letter_code
_entity_poly.pdbx_strand_id
1 'polypeptide(L)'
;MKKTGNFKRFLSGSLCIMLIAAMAPLTIGCDDKEESSSASVSESSTADIISVGEGQTSFDFTVTHKDGSQKQYEVSTDKTTVGEALLDAELISGDDGDYGLYVKTVDGETLDFDTDGYYWSFLINGEYAQTGVDMTDIEDGKTYEFKAEKG
;
A
#
# COMPACT_ATOMS: atom_id res chain seq x y z
N MET A 1 12.58 -34.89 25.87
CA MET A 1 11.65 -35.93 25.37
C MET A 1 10.47 -35.24 24.71
N LYS A 2 10.11 -35.69 23.52
CA LYS A 2 9.19 -35.07 22.56
C LYS A 2 7.74 -35.27 23.02
N LYS A 3 6.90 -34.25 22.92
CA LYS A 3 5.44 -34.44 22.76
C LYS A 3 4.97 -33.69 21.51
N THR A 4 4.93 -34.44 20.44
CA THR A 4 4.16 -34.20 19.21
C THR A 4 2.77 -34.82 19.40
N GLY A 5 1.73 -34.14 18.91
CA GLY A 5 0.38 -34.67 18.70
C GLY A 5 -0.51 -33.58 18.11
N ASN A 6 -0.57 -33.40 16.79
CA ASN A 6 -1.29 -34.17 15.76
C ASN A 6 -2.81 -33.85 15.68
N PHE A 7 -3.16 -33.10 14.64
CA PHE A 7 -3.99 -33.55 13.50
C PHE A 7 -5.37 -34.18 13.78
N LYS A 8 -6.43 -33.41 13.46
CA LYS A 8 -7.69 -33.81 12.77
C LYS A 8 -8.73 -32.69 12.92
N ARG A 9 -9.65 -32.38 12.00
CA ARG A 9 -9.94 -32.65 10.58
C ARG A 9 -11.29 -31.95 10.33
N PHE A 10 -11.40 -31.25 9.19
CA PHE A 10 -12.59 -31.04 8.34
C PHE A 10 -13.99 -31.28 8.93
N LEU A 11 -14.88 -30.29 8.82
CA LEU A 11 -16.26 -30.50 8.36
C LEU A 11 -16.97 -29.15 8.10
N SER A 12 -17.78 -29.13 7.01
CA SER A 12 -18.85 -28.17 6.70
C SER A 12 -18.39 -26.86 6.05
N GLY A 13 -18.68 -26.52 4.79
CA GLY A 13 -19.92 -26.54 4.00
C GLY A 13 -19.94 -25.16 3.31
N SER A 14 -20.15 -24.93 2.02
CA SER A 14 -21.16 -25.44 1.12
C SER A 14 -20.70 -25.18 -0.32
N LEU A 15 -20.87 -26.21 -1.14
CA LEU A 15 -20.85 -26.19 -2.59
C LEU A 15 -22.03 -25.34 -3.11
N CYS A 16 -21.79 -24.31 -3.92
CA CYS A 16 -22.76 -23.76 -4.88
C CYS A 16 -22.05 -22.90 -5.94
N ILE A 17 -21.37 -23.57 -6.87
CA ILE A 17 -20.99 -22.98 -8.17
C ILE A 17 -22.28 -22.94 -9.00
N MET A 18 -22.97 -21.81 -8.99
CA MET A 18 -24.06 -21.55 -9.94
C MET A 18 -23.47 -20.97 -11.21
N LEU A 19 -23.30 -21.87 -12.18
CA LEU A 19 -23.22 -21.60 -13.62
C LEU A 19 -24.41 -20.73 -14.05
N ILE A 20 -24.15 -19.53 -14.59
CA ILE A 20 -25.12 -18.84 -15.45
C ILE A 20 -24.41 -18.44 -16.74
N ALA A 21 -25.06 -18.83 -17.83
CA ALA A 21 -24.56 -18.94 -19.18
C ALA A 21 -24.47 -17.60 -19.94
N ALA A 22 -23.58 -17.63 -20.92
CA ALA A 22 -23.26 -16.67 -21.97
C ALA A 22 -24.43 -15.90 -22.60
N MET A 23 -24.20 -14.62 -22.93
CA MET A 23 -24.69 -13.94 -24.14
C MET A 23 -23.75 -12.76 -24.51
N ALA A 24 -23.09 -12.86 -25.67
CA ALA A 24 -22.57 -11.73 -26.44
C ALA A 24 -23.46 -11.58 -27.71
N PRO A 25 -23.26 -10.63 -28.65
CA PRO A 25 -22.64 -9.27 -28.64
C PRO A 25 -23.56 -8.22 -29.34
N LEU A 26 -23.23 -6.92 -29.32
CA LEU A 26 -23.63 -5.93 -30.38
C LEU A 26 -22.56 -4.82 -30.49
N THR A 27 -21.66 -4.86 -31.49
CA THR A 27 -21.63 -4.13 -32.78
C THR A 27 -21.13 -2.67 -32.78
N ILE A 28 -20.09 -2.43 -33.59
CA ILE A 28 -19.71 -1.21 -34.38
C ILE A 28 -19.31 0.02 -33.54
N GLY A 29 -18.19 0.72 -33.73
CA GLY A 29 -17.17 0.80 -34.78
C GLY A 29 -16.66 2.26 -34.81
N CYS A 30 -15.37 2.49 -35.09
CA CYS A 30 -14.78 3.57 -35.90
C CYS A 30 -13.33 3.86 -35.43
N ASP A 31 -12.41 3.82 -36.41
CA ASP A 31 -11.09 4.46 -36.39
C ASP A 31 -11.21 5.93 -35.94
N ASP A 32 -10.35 6.37 -35.02
CA ASP A 32 -9.41 7.48 -35.23
C ASP A 32 -8.42 7.60 -34.05
N LYS A 33 -7.18 7.88 -34.45
CA LYS A 33 -5.97 8.25 -33.72
C LYS A 33 -6.18 9.21 -32.55
N GLU A 34 -5.64 8.93 -31.35
CA GLU A 34 -5.01 9.91 -30.42
C GLU A 34 -4.12 9.21 -29.36
N GLU A 35 -2.96 9.84 -29.12
CA GLU A 35 -2.06 9.66 -27.98
C GLU A 35 -2.63 10.45 -26.80
N SER A 36 -2.76 9.86 -25.61
CA SER A 36 -2.71 10.51 -24.28
C SER A 36 -3.41 9.67 -23.21
N SER A 37 -2.76 9.60 -22.04
CA SER A 37 -3.31 9.34 -20.71
C SER A 37 -4.43 8.31 -20.56
N SER A 38 -4.08 7.18 -19.95
CA SER A 38 -5.03 6.48 -19.10
C SER A 38 -4.33 5.99 -17.85
N ALA A 39 -4.26 6.87 -16.85
CA ALA A 39 -4.19 6.46 -15.46
C ALA A 39 -5.47 5.66 -15.17
N SER A 40 -5.34 4.35 -15.19
CA SER A 40 -6.37 3.43 -14.73
C SER A 40 -6.24 3.33 -13.22
N VAL A 41 -6.82 4.31 -12.51
CA VAL A 41 -7.14 4.16 -11.08
C VAL A 41 -8.59 3.70 -11.01
N SER A 42 -8.78 2.41 -10.77
CA SER A 42 -9.94 1.80 -10.09
C SER A 42 -9.78 0.29 -10.10
N GLU A 43 -9.42 -0.28 -8.96
CA GLU A 43 -10.25 -1.31 -8.32
C GLU A 43 -9.81 -1.44 -6.85
N SER A 44 -10.52 -0.69 -6.00
CA SER A 44 -10.62 -0.94 -4.58
C SER A 44 -11.25 -2.33 -4.40
N SER A 45 -10.38 -3.31 -4.20
CA SER A 45 -10.74 -4.51 -3.46
C SER A 45 -10.87 -4.11 -2.01
N THR A 46 -11.87 -4.65 -1.30
CA THR A 46 -11.98 -4.53 0.16
C THR A 46 -10.74 -5.17 0.80
N ALA A 47 -9.66 -4.40 0.88
CA ALA A 47 -8.52 -4.72 1.70
C ALA A 47 -8.93 -4.50 3.15
N ASP A 48 -8.56 -5.44 4.03
CA ASP A 48 -8.70 -5.26 5.46
C ASP A 48 -7.85 -4.03 5.86
N ILE A 49 -8.50 -2.95 6.29
CA ILE A 49 -7.83 -1.75 6.80
C ILE A 49 -7.32 -2.04 8.21
N ILE A 50 -6.05 -1.78 8.44
CA ILE A 50 -5.37 -2.02 9.71
C ILE A 50 -5.24 -0.67 10.45
N SER A 51 -6.04 -0.43 11.48
CA SER A 51 -5.89 0.78 12.30
C SER A 51 -4.69 0.66 13.25
N VAL A 52 -3.84 1.68 13.27
CA VAL A 52 -2.63 1.76 14.13
C VAL A 52 -2.45 3.16 14.72
N GLY A 53 -1.66 3.25 15.78
CA GLY A 53 -1.39 4.51 16.47
C GLY A 53 -2.54 5.02 17.35
N GLU A 54 -2.33 6.17 17.97
CA GLU A 54 -3.30 6.86 18.83
C GLU A 54 -3.18 8.38 18.61
N GLY A 55 -4.32 9.08 18.59
CA GLY A 55 -4.35 10.54 18.48
C GLY A 55 -5.67 11.08 17.92
N GLN A 56 -5.76 12.39 17.75
CA GLN A 56 -6.97 13.05 17.27
C GLN A 56 -7.07 13.14 15.75
N THR A 57 -5.94 13.14 15.05
CA THR A 57 -5.89 13.17 13.58
C THR A 57 -5.68 11.76 13.07
N SER A 58 -6.32 11.42 11.95
CA SER A 58 -6.10 10.17 11.25
C SER A 58 -5.88 10.40 9.76
N PHE A 59 -5.10 9.54 9.12
CA PHE A 59 -4.92 9.55 7.67
C PHE A 59 -4.75 8.13 7.11
N ASP A 60 -5.09 7.98 5.84
CA ASP A 60 -4.91 6.72 5.10
C ASP A 60 -3.47 6.59 4.62
N PHE A 61 -2.87 5.43 4.90
CA PHE A 61 -1.54 5.07 4.45
C PHE A 61 -1.54 3.72 3.74
N THR A 62 -1.06 3.68 2.50
CA THR A 62 -0.98 2.45 1.71
C THR A 62 0.47 2.02 1.53
N VAL A 63 0.73 0.71 1.62
CA VAL A 63 2.03 0.12 1.29
C VAL A 63 1.84 -0.81 0.10
N THR A 64 2.52 -0.54 -1.01
CA THR A 64 2.62 -1.45 -2.15
C THR A 64 3.98 -2.14 -2.10
N HIS A 65 4.01 -3.42 -1.75
CA HIS A 65 5.22 -4.23 -1.59
C HIS A 65 5.85 -4.60 -2.93
N LYS A 66 7.09 -5.11 -2.87
CA LYS A 66 7.86 -5.52 -4.05
C LYS A 66 7.18 -6.60 -4.89
N ASP A 67 6.39 -7.47 -4.26
CA ASP A 67 5.62 -8.53 -4.95
C ASP A 67 4.30 -8.03 -5.55
N GLY A 68 3.98 -6.74 -5.38
CA GLY A 68 2.76 -6.10 -5.83
C GLY A 68 1.57 -6.25 -4.88
N SER A 69 1.74 -6.94 -3.74
CA SER A 69 0.72 -6.96 -2.70
C SER A 69 0.58 -5.60 -2.04
N GLN A 70 -0.64 -5.30 -1.58
CA GLN A 70 -0.96 -4.03 -0.93
C GLN A 70 -1.50 -4.26 0.47
N LYS A 71 -1.13 -3.37 1.38
CA LYS A 71 -1.74 -3.22 2.70
C LYS A 71 -2.16 -1.78 2.92
N GLN A 72 -3.27 -1.60 3.62
CA GLN A 72 -3.82 -0.30 3.92
C GLN A 72 -3.94 -0.12 5.43
N TYR A 73 -3.47 1.02 5.90
CA TYR A 73 -3.42 1.42 7.29
C TYR A 73 -4.24 2.69 7.49
N GLU A 74 -4.99 2.73 8.58
CA GLU A 74 -5.52 3.98 9.12
C GLU A 74 -4.63 4.37 10.29
N VAL A 75 -3.82 5.42 10.13
CA VAL A 75 -2.84 5.86 11.12
C VAL A 75 -3.42 6.99 11.93
N SER A 76 -3.66 6.75 13.22
CA SER A 76 -4.08 7.77 14.18
C SER A 76 -2.86 8.36 14.91
N THR A 77 -2.82 9.68 15.05
CA THR A 77 -1.65 10.38 15.59
C THR A 77 -1.95 11.79 16.09
N ASP A 78 -1.14 12.28 17.03
CA ASP A 78 -1.06 13.68 17.43
C ASP A 78 0.21 14.38 16.87
N LYS A 79 1.00 13.70 16.02
CA LYS A 79 2.18 14.26 15.36
C LYS A 79 1.80 15.26 14.27
N THR A 80 2.76 16.07 13.84
CA THR A 80 2.55 17.08 12.78
C THR A 80 2.87 16.51 11.41
N THR A 81 3.97 15.76 11.28
CA THR A 81 4.41 15.22 9.98
C THR A 81 4.06 13.75 9.81
N VAL A 82 3.90 13.35 8.55
CA VAL A 82 3.61 11.96 8.17
C VAL A 82 4.73 11.04 8.65
N GLY A 83 5.99 11.46 8.49
CA GLY A 83 7.15 10.65 8.87
C GLY A 83 7.20 10.37 10.37
N GLU A 84 6.95 11.38 11.21
CA GLU A 84 6.90 11.19 12.66
C GLU A 84 5.78 10.23 13.06
N ALA A 85 4.61 10.34 12.45
CA ALA A 85 3.47 9.45 12.73
C ALA A 85 3.77 8.00 12.34
N LEU A 86 4.36 7.78 11.16
CA LEU A 86 4.69 6.45 10.67
C LEU A 86 5.85 5.80 11.44
N LEU A 87 6.82 6.58 11.92
CA LEU A 87 7.88 6.09 12.80
C LEU A 87 7.33 5.65 14.17
N ASP A 88 6.44 6.46 14.77
CA ASP A 88 5.81 6.17 16.07
C ASP A 88 4.92 4.92 16.01
N ALA A 89 4.26 4.69 14.87
CA ALA A 89 3.49 3.49 14.57
C ALA A 89 4.35 2.28 14.14
N GLU A 90 5.69 2.41 14.12
CA GLU A 90 6.66 1.40 13.67
C GLU A 90 6.41 0.90 12.23
N LEU A 91 5.72 1.68 11.41
CA LEU A 91 5.44 1.36 10.00
C LEU A 91 6.62 1.63 9.09
N ILE A 92 7.49 2.58 9.45
CA ILE A 92 8.71 2.87 8.71
C ILE A 92 9.93 2.87 9.61
N SER A 93 11.10 2.63 9.01
CA SER A 93 12.39 3.00 9.61
C SER A 93 13.40 3.35 8.53
N GLY A 94 14.41 4.11 8.92
CA GLY A 94 15.37 4.69 8.01
C GLY A 94 16.56 5.29 8.74
N ASP A 95 17.43 5.93 7.96
CA ASP A 95 18.60 6.64 8.46
C ASP A 95 18.39 8.15 8.22
N ASP A 96 18.69 8.98 9.23
CA ASP A 96 18.71 10.43 9.04
C ASP A 96 19.86 10.83 8.11
N GLY A 97 19.58 11.71 7.15
CA GLY A 97 20.57 12.26 6.23
C GLY A 97 20.44 13.77 6.04
N ASP A 98 21.32 14.34 5.21
CA ASP A 98 21.35 15.79 4.94
C ASP A 98 20.06 16.35 4.32
N TYR A 99 19.21 15.46 3.77
CA TYR A 99 17.96 15.80 3.09
C TYR A 99 16.70 15.28 3.82
N GLY A 100 16.85 14.88 5.08
CA GLY A 100 15.81 14.25 5.88
C GLY A 100 15.95 12.73 5.96
N LEU A 101 14.89 12.08 6.42
CA LEU A 101 14.84 10.64 6.64
C LEU A 101 14.92 9.87 5.32
N TYR A 102 15.96 9.05 5.16
CA TYR A 102 16.05 8.06 4.11
C TYR A 102 15.36 6.77 4.55
N VAL A 103 14.12 6.57 4.10
CA VAL A 103 13.31 5.39 4.44
C VAL A 103 13.84 4.15 3.74
N LYS A 104 14.11 3.10 4.53
CA LYS A 104 14.68 1.82 4.07
C LYS A 104 13.74 0.66 4.29
N THR A 105 12.99 0.71 5.39
CA THR A 105 12.04 -0.33 5.76
C THR A 105 10.65 0.27 5.82
N VAL A 106 9.70 -0.39 5.18
CA VAL A 106 8.26 -0.07 5.27
C VAL A 106 7.52 -1.37 5.54
N ASP A 107 6.64 -1.38 6.53
CA ASP A 107 5.87 -2.56 6.95
C ASP A 107 6.76 -3.80 7.22
N GLY A 108 7.93 -3.57 7.81
CA GLY A 108 8.90 -4.62 8.10
C GLY A 108 9.67 -5.17 6.89
N GLU A 109 9.41 -4.69 5.66
CA GLU A 109 10.18 -5.04 4.46
C GLU A 109 11.26 -3.98 4.18
N THR A 110 12.53 -4.40 4.20
CA THR A 110 13.67 -3.56 3.85
C THR A 110 14.02 -3.72 2.37
N LEU A 111 14.17 -2.60 1.65
CA LEU A 111 14.67 -2.57 0.27
C LEU A 111 16.14 -2.12 0.23
N ASP A 112 16.89 -2.66 -0.71
CA ASP A 112 18.31 -2.37 -0.91
C ASP A 112 18.60 -2.16 -2.40
N PHE A 113 18.71 -0.88 -2.77
CA PHE A 113 18.95 -0.47 -4.14
C PHE A 113 20.25 -1.03 -4.72
N ASP A 114 21.32 -1.11 -3.91
CA ASP A 114 22.62 -1.59 -4.39
C ASP A 114 22.60 -3.10 -4.65
N THR A 115 21.73 -3.83 -3.95
CA THR A 115 21.57 -5.28 -4.10
C THR A 115 20.68 -5.65 -5.28
N ASP A 116 19.52 -5.01 -5.44
CA ASP A 116 18.51 -5.43 -6.42
C ASP A 116 17.80 -4.31 -7.21
N GLY A 117 18.20 -3.06 -6.97
CA GLY A 117 17.68 -1.88 -7.66
C GLY A 117 16.32 -1.40 -7.15
N TYR A 118 15.82 -1.93 -6.03
CA TYR A 118 14.56 -1.49 -5.46
C TYR A 118 14.72 -0.40 -4.40
N TYR A 119 13.75 0.50 -4.34
CA TYR A 119 13.67 1.57 -3.35
C TYR A 119 12.21 1.87 -3.00
N TRP A 120 11.99 2.58 -1.90
CA TRP A 120 10.67 3.04 -1.48
C TRP A 120 10.38 4.43 -2.05
N SER A 121 9.34 4.53 -2.86
CA SER A 121 8.81 5.78 -3.37
C SER A 121 7.73 6.30 -2.44
N PHE A 122 7.86 7.54 -1.97
CA PHE A 122 6.82 8.23 -1.20
C PHE A 122 5.88 8.99 -2.14
N LEU A 123 4.57 8.71 -2.06
CA LEU A 123 3.54 9.34 -2.88
C LEU A 123 2.48 10.02 -2.02
N ILE A 124 1.95 11.10 -2.56
CA ILE A 124 0.80 11.83 -2.00
C ILE A 124 -0.27 11.85 -3.08
N ASN A 125 -1.44 11.29 -2.79
CA ASN A 125 -2.54 11.13 -3.75
C ASN A 125 -2.12 10.41 -5.06
N GLY A 126 -1.20 9.46 -4.96
CA GLY A 126 -0.72 8.67 -6.10
C GLY A 126 0.33 9.37 -6.99
N GLU A 127 0.78 10.58 -6.63
CA GLU A 127 1.86 11.29 -7.31
C GLU A 127 3.12 11.32 -6.42
N TYR A 128 4.31 11.32 -7.02
CA TYR A 128 5.56 11.44 -6.28
C TYR A 128 5.57 12.70 -5.41
N ALA A 129 5.84 12.51 -4.12
CA ALA A 129 5.99 13.63 -3.21
C ALA A 129 7.17 14.53 -3.61
N GLN A 130 7.00 15.84 -3.40
CA GLN A 130 8.07 16.82 -3.62
C GLN A 130 8.96 17.02 -2.38
N THR A 131 8.55 16.45 -1.24
CA THR A 131 9.18 16.56 0.07
C THR A 131 9.42 15.17 0.64
N GLY A 132 10.42 15.05 1.52
CA GLY A 132 10.60 13.86 2.36
C GLY A 132 9.40 13.64 3.29
N VAL A 133 9.17 12.39 3.68
CA VAL A 133 8.03 12.00 4.51
C VAL A 133 8.05 12.69 5.87
N ASP A 134 9.23 12.93 6.42
CA ASP A 134 9.52 13.62 7.69
C ASP A 134 9.34 15.14 7.62
N MET A 135 9.27 15.72 6.42
CA MET A 135 9.00 17.14 6.17
C MET A 135 7.60 17.41 5.60
N THR A 136 6.77 16.37 5.50
CA THR A 136 5.43 16.46 4.94
C THR A 136 4.41 16.55 6.07
N ASP A 137 3.73 17.69 6.19
CA ASP A 137 2.65 17.87 7.15
C ASP A 137 1.47 16.94 6.83
N ILE A 138 0.76 16.51 7.88
CA ILE A 138 -0.48 15.75 7.73
C ILE A 138 -1.60 16.71 7.32
N GLU A 139 -2.21 16.42 6.18
CA GLU A 139 -3.29 17.22 5.59
C GLU A 139 -4.56 16.38 5.45
N ASP A 140 -5.70 16.93 5.88
CA ASP A 140 -7.00 16.27 5.78
C ASP A 140 -7.37 15.97 4.32
N GLY A 141 -7.91 14.78 4.09
CA GLY A 141 -8.31 14.30 2.75
C GLY A 141 -7.15 13.96 1.80
N LYS A 142 -5.89 13.99 2.27
CA LYS A 142 -4.76 13.42 1.52
C LYS A 142 -4.59 11.93 1.86
N THR A 143 -4.12 11.17 0.88
CA THR A 143 -3.71 9.78 1.05
C THR A 143 -2.22 9.68 0.84
N TYR A 144 -1.53 8.94 1.70
CA TYR A 144 -0.09 8.76 1.65
C TYR A 144 0.24 7.32 1.25
N GLU A 145 1.29 7.13 0.46
CA GLU A 145 1.69 5.78 0.04
C GLU A 145 3.21 5.63 0.07
N PHE A 146 3.66 4.44 0.47
CA PHE A 146 4.97 3.93 0.12
C PHE A 146 4.85 2.78 -0.86
N LYS A 147 5.52 2.91 -2.01
CA LYS A 147 5.52 1.90 -3.06
C LYS A 147 6.92 1.43 -3.36
N ALA A 148 7.13 0.12 -3.36
CA ALA A 148 8.37 -0.49 -3.80
C ALA A 148 8.50 -0.32 -5.32
N GLU A 149 9.54 0.37 -5.75
CA GLU A 149 9.80 0.60 -7.18
C GLU A 149 11.20 0.20 -7.56
N LYS A 150 11.37 -0.11 -8.85
CA LYS A 150 12.65 -0.49 -9.41
C LYS A 150 13.22 0.67 -10.22
N GLY A 151 14.48 1.03 -9.96
CA GLY A 151 15.22 2.02 -10.74
C GLY A 151 15.82 1.49 -12.04
#